data_AF-A0A3D0SC75-F1
#
_entry.id   AF-A0A3D0SC75-F1
#
_cell.length_a   1.000
_cell.length_b   1.000
_cell.length_c   1.000
_cell.angle_alpha   90.00
_cell.angle_beta   90.00
_cell.angle_gamma   90.00
#
_symmetry.space_group_name_H-M   'P 1'
#
loop_
_entity.id
_entity.type
_entity.pdbx_description
1 polymer ?
#
loop_
_entity_poly.entity_id
_entity_poly.type
_entity_poly.pdbx_seq_one_letter_code
_entity_poly.pdbx_strand_id
1 'polypeptide(L)'
;MTPDYSRYSKAELEEALSTIDKARFPERVKQIHQALAALDANSDDSPVPEQEILLPEPETPEQIQRKLLSTLALIFGGLILGAMLLPVYFHSFLLNNEMVTPFKWIASTAGLVVFVITCKKFLHTNHLRKMNAERLAKGKKPINVDSPRRFYSAIGAALLVALFTALAVYRAAPVALHLYVLDAKTATELVTIAKLPRRFRRKHCNGKIYLAEYSAQFFDYVCQVTPRSQWEQLRPEQRIRLHGSRSELGFLARDTSF
;
A
#
# COMPACT_ATOMS: atom_id res chain seq x y z
N MET A 1 -44.53 24.27 -33.88
CA MET A 1 -43.90 23.36 -32.90
C MET A 1 -44.53 23.62 -31.54
N THR A 2 -45.21 22.62 -30.97
CA THR A 2 -45.71 22.67 -29.59
C THR A 2 -44.58 22.28 -28.64
N PRO A 3 -44.25 23.10 -27.62
CA PRO A 3 -43.24 22.75 -26.64
C PRO A 3 -43.67 21.52 -25.82
N ASP A 4 -42.74 20.59 -25.61
CA ASP A 4 -42.92 19.41 -24.77
C ASP A 4 -42.41 19.70 -23.35
N TYR A 5 -43.34 20.03 -22.45
CA TYR A 5 -43.04 20.40 -21.06
C TYR A 5 -42.70 19.21 -20.16
N SER A 6 -42.80 17.97 -20.64
CA SER A 6 -42.51 16.76 -19.83
C SER A 6 -41.03 16.59 -19.48
N ARG A 7 -40.14 17.29 -20.18
CA ARG A 7 -38.68 17.19 -20.03
C ARG A 7 -38.04 18.34 -19.25
N TYR A 8 -38.83 19.33 -18.87
CA TYR A 8 -38.37 20.52 -18.20
C TYR A 8 -38.22 20.26 -16.70
N SER A 9 -37.19 20.83 -16.09
CA SER A 9 -37.00 20.78 -14.64
C SER A 9 -38.02 21.67 -13.92
N LYS A 10 -38.24 21.43 -12.62
CA LYS A 10 -39.19 22.20 -11.79
C LYS A 10 -38.94 23.72 -11.87
N ALA A 11 -37.68 24.13 -11.79
CA ALA A 11 -37.29 25.54 -11.91
C ALA A 11 -37.62 26.14 -13.29
N GLU A 12 -37.39 25.40 -14.38
CA GLU A 12 -37.69 25.86 -15.73
C GLU A 12 -39.22 25.95 -15.99
N LEU A 13 -40.02 25.07 -15.37
CA LEU A 13 -41.48 25.11 -15.45
C LEU A 13 -42.08 26.28 -14.65
N GLU A 14 -41.50 26.60 -13.48
CA GLU A 14 -41.89 27.76 -12.68
C GLU A 14 -41.53 29.08 -13.38
N GLU A 15 -40.34 29.15 -13.99
CA GLU A 15 -39.91 30.28 -14.83
C GLU A 15 -40.83 30.45 -16.06
N ALA A 16 -41.18 29.35 -16.72
CA ALA A 16 -42.13 29.37 -17.84
C ALA A 16 -43.52 29.87 -17.43
N LEU A 17 -44.02 29.50 -16.25
CA LEU A 17 -45.30 30.01 -15.71
C LEU A 17 -45.27 31.50 -15.37
N SER A 18 -44.11 32.02 -14.95
CA SER A 18 -43.93 33.44 -14.65
C SER A 18 -43.87 34.30 -15.90
N THR A 19 -43.40 33.75 -17.02
CA THR A 19 -43.11 34.50 -18.25
C THR A 19 -44.24 34.38 -19.28
N ILE A 20 -45.08 33.34 -19.19
CA ILE A 20 -46.15 33.10 -20.16
C ILE A 20 -47.35 34.04 -19.96
N ASP A 21 -47.86 34.59 -21.06
CA ASP A 21 -49.11 35.36 -21.06
C ASP A 21 -50.32 34.44 -20.86
N LYS A 22 -50.79 34.41 -19.60
CA LYS A 22 -51.84 33.50 -19.11
C LYS A 22 -53.20 33.77 -19.75
N ALA A 23 -53.47 35.00 -20.18
CA ALA A 23 -54.74 35.36 -20.80
C ALA A 23 -54.83 34.84 -22.25
N ARG A 24 -53.68 34.78 -22.93
CA ARG A 24 -53.61 34.41 -24.35
C ARG A 24 -53.39 32.93 -24.60
N PHE A 25 -52.79 32.21 -23.65
CA PHE A 25 -52.45 30.78 -23.81
C PHE A 25 -52.84 29.91 -22.60
N PRO A 26 -54.15 29.82 -22.26
CA PRO A 26 -54.62 29.07 -21.10
C PRO A 26 -54.30 27.57 -21.18
N GLU A 27 -54.26 27.00 -22.38
CA GLU A 27 -53.96 25.56 -22.56
C GLU A 27 -52.51 25.20 -22.21
N ARG A 28 -51.55 26.09 -22.48
CA ARG A 28 -50.14 25.86 -22.13
C ARG A 28 -49.91 25.97 -20.63
N VAL A 29 -50.61 26.90 -19.97
CA VAL A 29 -50.63 27.02 -18.51
C VAL A 29 -51.13 25.72 -17.87
N LYS A 30 -52.20 25.13 -18.45
CA LYS A 30 -52.73 23.84 -17.99
C LYS A 30 -51.72 22.70 -18.18
N GLN A 31 -51.01 22.65 -19.30
CA GLN A 31 -49.96 21.65 -19.56
C GLN A 31 -48.78 21.79 -18.60
N ILE A 32 -48.33 23.01 -18.29
CA ILE A 32 -47.25 23.26 -17.34
C ILE A 32 -47.68 22.87 -15.91
N HIS A 33 -48.92 23.20 -15.50
CA HIS A 33 -49.44 22.75 -14.21
C HIS A 33 -49.60 21.23 -14.14
N GLN A 34 -49.99 20.56 -15.23
CA GLN A 34 -50.02 19.10 -15.29
C GLN A 34 -48.62 18.50 -15.19
N ALA A 35 -47.61 19.09 -15.84
CA ALA A 35 -46.23 18.64 -15.75
C ALA A 35 -45.65 18.85 -14.33
N LEU A 36 -45.96 19.98 -13.69
CA LEU A 36 -45.61 20.22 -12.27
C LEU A 36 -46.31 19.23 -11.34
N ALA A 37 -47.61 18.99 -11.53
CA ALA A 37 -48.34 18.01 -10.74
C ALA A 37 -47.82 16.58 -10.96
N ALA A 38 -47.36 16.23 -12.18
CA ALA A 38 -46.73 14.95 -12.46
C ALA A 38 -45.32 14.84 -11.84
N LEU A 39 -44.56 15.93 -11.78
CA LEU A 39 -43.29 15.99 -11.05
C LEU A 39 -43.49 15.87 -9.54
N ASP A 40 -44.50 16.56 -9.00
CA ASP A 40 -44.83 16.50 -7.57
C ASP A 40 -45.43 15.13 -7.20
N ALA A 41 -46.24 14.51 -8.06
CA ALA A 41 -46.73 13.14 -7.90
C ALA A 41 -45.65 12.07 -8.07
N ASN A 42 -44.61 12.32 -8.88
CA ASN A 42 -43.40 11.50 -8.94
C ASN A 42 -42.39 11.84 -7.81
N SER A 43 -42.65 12.89 -7.04
CA SER A 43 -41.89 13.24 -5.83
C SER A 43 -42.46 12.63 -4.55
N ASP A 44 -43.63 11.96 -4.63
CA ASP A 44 -44.13 11.07 -3.58
C ASP A 44 -43.38 9.72 -3.65
N ASP A 45 -42.49 9.53 -2.66
CA ASP A 45 -42.18 8.25 -2.02
C ASP A 45 -41.72 7.05 -2.87
N SER A 46 -41.03 7.29 -3.99
CA SER A 46 -40.03 6.31 -4.43
C SER A 46 -38.71 6.65 -3.76
N PRO A 47 -38.21 5.86 -2.79
CA PRO A 47 -36.90 6.09 -2.23
C PRO A 47 -35.91 6.01 -3.38
N VAL A 48 -35.26 7.14 -3.70
CA VAL A 48 -33.93 7.14 -4.31
C VAL A 48 -33.19 6.03 -3.58
N PRO A 49 -32.71 4.96 -4.25
CA PRO A 49 -32.23 3.78 -3.56
C PRO A 49 -31.28 4.26 -2.48
N GLU A 50 -31.70 4.11 -1.22
CA GLU A 50 -30.98 4.65 -0.08
C GLU A 50 -29.56 4.12 -0.22
N GLN A 51 -28.64 4.99 -0.62
CA GLN A 51 -27.25 4.62 -0.64
C GLN A 51 -26.93 4.36 0.81
N GLU A 52 -26.82 3.08 1.17
CA GLU A 52 -26.76 2.64 2.56
C GLU A 52 -25.50 3.22 3.19
N ILE A 53 -25.63 4.35 3.88
CA ILE A 53 -24.53 4.99 4.60
C ILE A 53 -24.40 4.23 5.91
N LEU A 54 -23.49 3.25 5.92
CA LEU A 54 -23.22 2.45 7.10
C LEU A 54 -22.45 3.27 8.15
N LEU A 55 -23.11 3.59 9.26
CA LEU A 55 -22.51 4.15 10.46
C LEU A 55 -22.08 3.02 11.42
N PRO A 56 -21.06 3.24 12.28
CA PRO A 56 -20.67 2.25 13.26
C PRO A 56 -21.74 2.11 14.36
N GLU A 57 -22.00 0.87 14.76
CA GLU A 57 -22.76 0.56 15.97
C GLU A 57 -21.91 0.85 17.23
N PRO A 58 -22.53 1.22 18.37
CA PRO A 58 -21.80 1.46 19.62
C PRO A 58 -21.09 0.19 20.11
N GLU A 59 -19.78 0.30 20.39
CA GLU A 59 -18.95 -0.83 20.85
C GLU A 59 -19.27 -1.22 22.31
N THR A 60 -19.28 -2.51 22.62
CA THR A 60 -19.46 -2.99 24.00
C THR A 60 -18.15 -2.89 24.80
N PRO A 61 -18.19 -2.77 26.14
CA PRO A 61 -16.99 -2.66 26.97
C PRO A 61 -16.01 -3.85 26.81
N GLU A 62 -16.52 -5.07 26.59
CA GLU A 62 -15.68 -6.24 26.30
C GLU A 62 -14.95 -6.13 24.95
N GLN A 63 -15.63 -5.58 23.92
CA GLN A 63 -15.02 -5.33 22.62
C GLN A 63 -13.90 -4.29 22.72
N ILE A 64 -14.11 -3.24 23.53
CA ILE A 64 -13.10 -2.21 23.80
C ILE A 64 -11.86 -2.84 24.46
N GLN A 65 -12.05 -3.66 25.50
CA GLN A 65 -10.94 -4.30 26.20
C GLN A 65 -10.15 -5.28 25.30
N ARG A 66 -10.83 -6.12 24.51
CA ARG A 66 -10.17 -7.04 23.56
C ARG A 66 -9.41 -6.28 22.47
N LYS A 67 -9.98 -5.18 21.98
CA LYS A 67 -9.36 -4.33 20.97
C LYS A 67 -8.13 -3.62 21.51
N LEU A 68 -8.17 -3.14 22.75
CA LEU A 68 -6.99 -2.58 23.42
C LEU A 68 -5.89 -3.63 23.55
N LEU A 69 -6.18 -4.80 24.10
CA LEU A 69 -5.20 -5.87 24.28
C LEU A 69 -4.60 -6.32 22.94
N SER A 70 -5.44 -6.50 21.91
CA SER A 70 -4.98 -6.86 20.57
C SER A 70 -4.11 -5.77 19.93
N THR A 71 -4.47 -4.50 20.10
CA THR A 71 -3.68 -3.38 19.58
C THR A 71 -2.33 -3.29 20.28
N LEU A 72 -2.31 -3.48 21.59
CA LEU A 72 -1.11 -3.42 22.43
C LEU A 72 -0.16 -4.60 22.11
N ALA A 73 -0.71 -5.81 21.91
CA ALA A 73 0.04 -6.96 21.42
C ALA A 73 0.60 -6.75 20.01
N LEU A 74 -0.16 -6.13 19.11
CA LEU A 74 0.32 -5.78 17.77
C LEU A 74 1.44 -4.74 17.80
N ILE A 75 1.35 -3.73 18.68
CA ILE A 75 2.40 -2.71 18.84
C ILE A 75 3.68 -3.35 19.38
N PHE A 76 3.61 -4.12 20.47
CA PHE A 76 4.79 -4.77 21.03
C PHE A 76 5.37 -5.84 20.09
N GLY A 77 4.53 -6.66 19.47
CA GLY A 77 4.95 -7.62 18.45
C GLY A 77 5.62 -6.93 17.27
N GLY A 78 5.06 -5.81 16.81
CA GLY A 78 5.63 -4.97 15.76
C GLY A 78 6.97 -4.34 16.14
N LEU A 79 7.14 -3.89 17.39
CA LEU A 79 8.40 -3.35 17.91
C LEU A 79 9.49 -4.42 18.00
N ILE A 80 9.16 -5.60 18.53
CA ILE A 80 10.10 -6.73 18.62
C ILE A 80 10.52 -7.18 17.22
N LEU A 81 9.56 -7.35 16.31
CA LEU A 81 9.84 -7.70 14.93
C LEU A 81 10.67 -6.59 14.25
N GLY A 82 10.33 -5.33 14.45
CA GLY A 82 11.09 -4.19 13.93
C GLY A 82 12.54 -4.16 14.43
N ALA A 83 12.75 -4.44 15.73
CA ALA A 83 14.09 -4.54 16.31
C ALA A 83 14.89 -5.73 15.74
N MET A 84 14.25 -6.88 15.53
CA MET A 84 14.86 -8.05 14.89
C MET A 84 15.19 -7.83 13.42
N LEU A 85 14.44 -6.96 12.73
CA LEU A 85 14.66 -6.60 11.33
C LEU A 85 15.65 -5.44 11.15
N LEU A 86 16.00 -4.72 12.22
CA LEU A 86 16.95 -3.60 12.17
C LEU A 86 18.32 -4.00 11.59
N PRO A 87 18.91 -5.16 11.95
CA PRO A 87 20.17 -5.62 11.36
C PRO A 87 20.10 -5.78 9.84
N VAL A 88 18.95 -6.15 9.26
CA VAL A 88 18.73 -6.31 7.80
C VAL A 88 18.95 -5.01 7.03
N TYR A 89 18.73 -3.87 7.68
CA TYR A 89 18.95 -2.57 7.07
C TYR A 89 20.44 -2.21 7.00
N PHE A 90 21.23 -2.61 7.99
CA PHE A 90 22.66 -2.29 8.09
C PHE A 90 23.57 -3.33 7.46
N HIS A 91 23.09 -4.56 7.30
CA HIS A 91 23.87 -5.67 6.79
C HIS A 91 23.80 -5.81 5.27
N SER A 92 24.97 -5.97 4.65
CA SER A 92 25.10 -6.29 3.23
C SER A 92 25.13 -7.81 3.06
N PHE A 93 23.94 -8.41 3.00
CA PHE A 93 23.78 -9.85 2.80
C PHE A 93 23.62 -10.18 1.33
N LEU A 94 24.45 -11.11 0.87
CA LEU A 94 24.51 -11.62 -0.48
C LEU A 94 23.92 -13.04 -0.46
N LEU A 95 22.75 -13.22 -1.06
CA LEU A 95 22.06 -14.51 -1.07
C LEU A 95 22.78 -15.47 -2.03
N ASN A 96 22.85 -16.75 -1.75
CA ASN A 96 23.33 -17.72 -2.75
C ASN A 96 22.39 -17.71 -3.96
N ASN A 97 22.93 -17.71 -5.19
CA ASN A 97 22.14 -17.65 -6.43
C ASN A 97 21.11 -18.78 -6.53
N GLU A 98 21.45 -19.97 -6.02
CA GLU A 98 20.53 -21.12 -5.94
C GLU A 98 19.30 -20.83 -5.07
N MET A 99 19.46 -19.99 -4.04
CA MET A 99 18.41 -19.62 -3.09
C MET A 99 17.58 -18.42 -3.58
N VAL A 100 18.00 -17.70 -4.61
CA VAL A 100 17.27 -16.52 -5.12
C VAL A 100 15.87 -16.89 -5.59
N THR A 101 15.73 -17.94 -6.38
CA THR A 101 14.45 -18.41 -6.91
C THR A 101 13.47 -18.86 -5.81
N PRO A 102 13.85 -19.75 -4.87
CA PRO A 102 12.93 -20.16 -3.82
C PRO A 102 12.51 -18.99 -2.93
N PHE A 103 13.41 -18.06 -2.58
CA PHE A 103 13.02 -16.88 -1.80
C PHE A 103 12.11 -15.93 -2.56
N LYS A 104 12.27 -15.78 -3.89
CA LYS A 104 11.32 -15.03 -4.73
C LYS A 104 9.92 -15.65 -4.67
N TRP A 105 9.81 -16.98 -4.72
CA TRP A 105 8.53 -17.69 -4.60
C TRP A 105 7.92 -17.52 -3.22
N ILE A 106 8.69 -17.72 -2.14
CA ILE A 106 8.21 -17.54 -0.76
C ILE A 106 7.70 -16.11 -0.55
N ALA A 107 8.47 -15.10 -0.99
CA ALA A 107 8.07 -13.70 -0.88
C ALA A 107 6.81 -13.38 -1.69
N SER A 108 6.69 -13.92 -2.90
CA SER A 108 5.52 -13.72 -3.77
C SER A 108 4.27 -14.37 -3.18
N THR A 109 4.39 -15.60 -2.65
CA THR A 109 3.31 -16.31 -1.97
C THR A 109 2.87 -15.57 -0.71
N ALA A 110 3.82 -15.10 0.12
CA ALA A 110 3.51 -14.30 1.30
C ALA A 110 2.79 -13.00 0.93
N GLY A 111 3.27 -12.29 -0.10
CA GLY A 111 2.61 -11.10 -0.64
C GLY A 111 1.19 -11.39 -1.13
N LEU A 112 0.97 -12.47 -1.87
CA LEU A 112 -0.35 -12.87 -2.38
C LEU A 112 -1.32 -13.19 -1.23
N VAL A 113 -0.88 -13.94 -0.22
CA VAL A 113 -1.70 -14.26 0.96
C VAL A 113 -2.11 -12.99 1.69
N VAL A 114 -1.16 -12.08 1.94
CA VAL A 114 -1.44 -10.78 2.58
C VAL A 114 -2.37 -9.92 1.72
N PHE A 115 -2.20 -9.93 0.40
CA PHE A 115 -3.10 -9.22 -0.52
C PHE A 115 -4.53 -9.72 -0.37
N VAL A 116 -4.77 -11.03 -0.45
CA VAL A 116 -6.11 -11.63 -0.36
C VAL A 116 -6.76 -11.33 1.00
N ILE A 117 -6.01 -11.52 2.10
CA ILE A 117 -6.50 -11.24 3.45
C ILE A 117 -6.83 -9.75 3.62
N THR A 118 -5.97 -8.85 3.13
CA THR A 118 -6.17 -7.41 3.25
C THR A 118 -7.34 -6.93 2.39
N CYS A 119 -7.48 -7.45 1.17
CA CYS A 119 -8.64 -7.21 0.32
C CYS A 119 -9.93 -7.64 1.02
N LYS A 120 -9.98 -8.87 1.56
CA LYS A 120 -11.14 -9.36 2.32
C LYS A 120 -11.48 -8.44 3.49
N LYS A 121 -10.47 -7.96 4.22
CA LYS A 121 -10.65 -7.06 5.37
C LYS A 121 -11.12 -5.67 4.96
N PHE A 122 -10.53 -5.07 3.92
CA PHE A 122 -10.83 -3.71 3.50
C PHE A 122 -12.13 -3.60 2.69
N LEU A 123 -12.50 -4.66 1.98
CA LEU A 123 -13.79 -4.75 1.31
C LEU A 123 -14.92 -5.13 2.27
N HIS A 124 -14.65 -5.56 3.51
CA HIS A 124 -15.69 -5.85 4.49
C HIS A 124 -16.46 -4.58 4.91
N THR A 125 -17.77 -4.68 5.11
CA THR A 125 -18.66 -3.57 5.50
C THR A 125 -18.25 -2.90 6.81
N ASN A 126 -17.80 -3.68 7.80
CA ASN A 126 -17.24 -3.15 9.05
C ASN A 126 -16.08 -2.17 8.85
N HIS A 127 -15.21 -2.40 7.85
CA HIS A 127 -14.12 -1.48 7.57
C HIS A 127 -14.64 -0.16 6.99
N LEU A 128 -15.63 -0.24 6.09
CA LEU A 128 -16.32 0.93 5.54
C LEU A 128 -17.01 1.75 6.65
N ARG A 129 -17.72 1.09 7.58
CA ARG A 129 -18.34 1.73 8.76
C ARG A 129 -17.33 2.57 9.53
N LYS A 130 -16.18 1.96 9.87
CA LYS A 130 -15.11 2.64 10.61
C LYS A 130 -14.52 3.81 9.83
N MET A 131 -14.23 3.62 8.53
CA MET A 131 -13.71 4.69 7.69
C MET A 131 -14.68 5.87 7.55
N ASN A 132 -15.98 5.61 7.42
CA ASN A 132 -17.00 6.64 7.33
C ASN A 132 -17.12 7.42 8.64
N ALA A 133 -17.06 6.74 9.79
CA ALA A 133 -17.02 7.39 11.10
C ALA A 133 -15.82 8.34 11.25
N GLU A 134 -14.61 7.88 10.89
CA GLU A 134 -13.41 8.70 10.93
C GLU A 134 -13.46 9.90 9.96
N ARG A 135 -14.14 9.74 8.81
CA ARG A 135 -14.36 10.83 7.85
C ARG A 135 -15.33 11.86 8.39
N LEU A 136 -16.45 11.43 8.95
CA LEU A 136 -17.45 12.32 9.56
C LEU A 136 -16.85 13.10 10.74
N ALA A 137 -16.07 12.44 11.60
CA ALA A 137 -15.31 13.11 12.67
C ALA A 137 -14.33 14.17 12.15
N LYS A 138 -13.86 14.05 10.90
CA LYS A 138 -12.99 15.01 10.22
C LYS A 138 -13.75 16.00 9.32
N GLY A 139 -15.09 16.04 9.42
CA GLY A 139 -15.95 16.91 8.60
C GLY A 139 -16.01 16.54 7.11
N LYS A 140 -15.62 15.32 6.73
CA LYS A 140 -15.57 14.84 5.33
C LYS A 140 -16.81 14.01 4.99
N LYS A 141 -17.24 14.06 3.73
CA LYS A 141 -18.36 13.25 3.21
C LYS A 141 -18.06 11.74 3.31
N PRO A 142 -19.03 10.91 3.73
CA PRO A 142 -18.90 9.45 3.79
C PRO A 142 -18.80 8.85 2.38
N ILE A 143 -18.34 7.61 2.30
CA ILE A 143 -18.26 6.83 1.06
C ILE A 143 -19.41 5.83 1.04
N ASN A 144 -20.12 5.78 -0.07
CA ASN A 144 -21.20 4.82 -0.30
C ASN A 144 -20.65 3.40 -0.52
N VAL A 145 -21.46 2.40 -0.18
CA VAL A 145 -21.13 0.97 -0.31
C VAL A 145 -20.71 0.63 -1.74
N ASP A 146 -21.45 1.11 -2.74
CA ASP A 146 -21.24 0.78 -4.16
C ASP A 146 -20.27 1.73 -4.88
N SER A 147 -19.60 2.61 -4.13
CA SER A 147 -18.69 3.58 -4.73
C SER A 147 -17.50 2.86 -5.38
N PRO A 148 -17.20 3.08 -6.68
CA PRO A 148 -16.01 2.52 -7.30
C PRO A 148 -14.72 2.99 -6.60
N ARG A 149 -14.77 4.18 -5.99
CA ARG A 149 -13.68 4.72 -5.17
C ARG A 149 -13.32 3.81 -4.00
N ARG A 150 -14.30 3.16 -3.35
CA ARG A 150 -14.07 2.20 -2.27
C ARG A 150 -13.23 1.03 -2.78
N PHE A 151 -13.68 0.42 -3.88
CA PHE A 151 -13.01 -0.73 -4.48
C PHE A 151 -11.56 -0.42 -4.88
N TYR A 152 -11.34 0.66 -5.64
CA TYR A 152 -9.99 1.05 -6.04
C TYR A 152 -9.09 1.41 -4.85
N SER A 153 -9.64 2.09 -3.83
CA SER A 153 -8.86 2.42 -2.63
C SER A 153 -8.49 1.19 -1.81
N ALA A 154 -9.41 0.22 -1.67
CA ALA A 154 -9.18 -1.01 -0.94
C ALA A 154 -8.12 -1.88 -1.64
N ILE A 155 -8.25 -2.07 -2.96
CA ILE A 155 -7.28 -2.84 -3.75
C ILE A 155 -5.93 -2.14 -3.79
N GLY A 156 -5.91 -0.83 -4.03
CA GLY A 156 -4.67 -0.06 -4.07
C GLY A 156 -3.92 -0.12 -2.73
N ALA A 157 -4.62 0.03 -1.61
CA ALA A 157 -4.02 -0.09 -0.28
C ALA A 157 -3.57 -1.53 0.01
N ALA A 158 -4.36 -2.54 -0.33
CA ALA A 158 -3.98 -3.94 -0.17
C ALA A 158 -2.75 -4.31 -1.00
N LEU A 159 -2.65 -3.81 -2.24
CA LEU A 159 -1.51 -4.01 -3.12
C LEU A 159 -0.24 -3.39 -2.53
N LEU A 160 -0.32 -2.16 -2.01
CA LEU A 160 0.81 -1.52 -1.36
C LEU A 160 1.31 -2.32 -0.15
N VAL A 161 0.40 -2.79 0.71
CA VAL A 161 0.74 -3.64 1.86
C VAL A 161 1.39 -4.95 1.40
N ALA A 162 0.83 -5.61 0.39
CA ALA A 162 1.35 -6.85 -0.15
C ALA A 162 2.76 -6.70 -0.76
N LEU A 163 3.00 -5.63 -1.54
CA LEU A 163 4.30 -5.33 -2.11
C LEU A 163 5.34 -5.08 -1.02
N PHE A 164 4.97 -4.32 0.02
CA PHE A 164 5.85 -4.08 1.16
C PHE A 164 6.18 -5.38 1.90
N THR A 165 5.18 -6.25 2.13
CA THR A 165 5.39 -7.56 2.75
C THR A 165 6.31 -8.43 1.90
N ALA A 166 6.09 -8.53 0.58
CA ALA A 166 6.94 -9.32 -0.29
C ALA A 166 8.40 -8.84 -0.26
N LEU A 167 8.62 -7.52 -0.31
CA LEU A 167 9.95 -6.93 -0.21
C LEU A 167 10.61 -7.24 1.15
N ALA A 168 9.84 -7.10 2.24
CA ALA A 168 10.30 -7.38 3.59
C ALA A 168 10.69 -8.86 3.74
N VAL A 169 9.86 -9.80 3.28
CA VAL A 169 10.15 -11.24 3.33
C VAL A 169 11.38 -11.58 2.50
N TYR A 170 11.44 -11.10 1.25
CA TYR A 170 12.56 -11.37 0.35
C TYR A 170 13.90 -10.88 0.90
N ARG A 171 13.92 -9.68 1.52
CA ARG A 171 15.14 -9.08 2.03
C ARG A 171 15.50 -9.58 3.42
N ALA A 172 14.52 -9.70 4.31
CA ALA A 172 14.78 -9.89 5.73
C ALA A 172 14.85 -11.34 6.17
N ALA A 173 14.04 -12.22 5.58
CA ALA A 173 14.04 -13.62 5.97
C ALA A 173 15.42 -14.28 5.79
N PRO A 174 16.15 -14.09 4.66
CA PRO A 174 17.47 -14.69 4.52
C PRO A 174 18.48 -14.19 5.56
N VAL A 175 18.44 -12.89 5.87
CA VAL A 175 19.35 -12.28 6.84
C VAL A 175 19.05 -12.78 8.26
N ALA A 176 17.77 -12.82 8.63
CA ALA A 176 17.35 -13.32 9.93
C ALA A 176 17.73 -14.80 10.11
N LEU A 177 17.52 -15.63 9.08
CA LEU A 177 17.94 -17.03 9.09
C LEU A 177 19.45 -17.17 9.21
N HIS A 178 20.23 -16.36 8.46
CA HIS A 178 21.69 -16.36 8.56
C HIS A 178 22.21 -15.95 9.94
N LEU A 179 21.56 -14.99 10.62
CA LEU A 179 22.02 -14.46 11.90
C LEU A 179 21.58 -15.31 13.11
N TYR A 180 20.37 -15.87 13.07
CA TYR A 180 19.73 -16.44 14.25
C TYR A 180 19.47 -17.94 14.18
N VAL A 181 19.47 -18.53 12.99
CA VAL A 181 19.06 -19.94 12.81
C VAL A 181 20.19 -20.81 12.28
N LEU A 182 20.99 -20.28 11.36
CA LEU A 182 22.05 -21.05 10.70
C LEU A 182 23.40 -20.83 11.35
N ASP A 183 24.21 -21.89 11.37
CA ASP A 183 25.61 -21.84 11.80
C ASP A 183 26.46 -21.07 10.79
N ALA A 184 26.53 -19.76 10.97
CA ALA A 184 27.35 -18.88 10.15
C ALA A 184 28.81 -18.91 10.64
N LYS A 185 29.73 -19.31 9.77
CA LYS A 185 31.17 -19.35 10.06
C LYS A 185 31.87 -18.15 9.46
N THR A 186 32.94 -17.68 10.10
CA THR A 186 33.78 -16.63 9.54
C THR A 186 34.39 -17.11 8.21
N ALA A 187 34.30 -16.27 7.19
CA ALA A 187 34.73 -16.61 5.84
C ALA A 187 35.21 -15.38 5.08
N THR A 188 36.01 -15.65 4.05
CA THR A 188 36.40 -14.67 3.04
C THR A 188 35.88 -15.08 1.68
N GLU A 189 35.40 -14.10 0.91
CA GLU A 189 34.87 -14.35 -0.43
C GLU A 189 35.56 -13.45 -1.45
N LEU A 190 36.04 -14.04 -2.54
CA LEU A 190 36.63 -13.31 -3.64
C LEU A 190 35.54 -13.01 -4.66
N VAL A 191 35.26 -11.73 -4.88
CA VAL A 191 34.19 -11.26 -5.77
C VAL A 191 34.71 -10.22 -6.75
N THR A 192 34.02 -10.06 -7.86
CA THR A 192 34.39 -9.16 -8.94
C THR A 192 33.50 -7.92 -8.91
N ILE A 193 34.10 -6.74 -8.99
CA ILE A 193 33.34 -5.48 -9.03
C ILE A 193 32.65 -5.34 -10.38
N ALA A 194 31.32 -5.38 -10.40
CA ALA A 194 30.55 -5.10 -11.61
C ALA A 194 30.52 -3.60 -11.92
N LYS A 195 30.25 -2.79 -10.90
CA LYS A 195 30.05 -1.35 -11.07
C LYS A 195 30.32 -0.57 -9.79
N LEU A 196 30.82 0.64 -9.96
CA LEU A 196 30.98 1.63 -8.91
C LEU A 196 30.07 2.84 -9.21
N PRO A 197 29.25 3.30 -8.25
CA PRO A 197 28.56 4.58 -8.38
C PRO A 197 29.56 5.74 -8.44
N ARG A 198 29.20 6.87 -9.05
CA ARG A 198 30.09 8.05 -9.18
C ARG A 198 30.48 8.70 -7.85
N ARG A 199 29.73 8.48 -6.77
CA ARG A 199 29.93 9.14 -5.47
C ARG A 199 30.01 8.10 -4.37
N PHE A 200 30.98 8.28 -3.47
CA PHE A 200 31.17 7.42 -2.29
C PHE A 200 29.98 7.51 -1.31
N ARG A 201 29.51 8.72 -1.00
CA ARG A 201 28.47 8.95 0.03
C ARG A 201 27.06 8.87 -0.57
N ARG A 202 26.18 8.06 0.04
CA ARG A 202 24.75 7.97 -0.29
C ARG A 202 23.93 7.90 0.99
N LYS A 203 22.68 8.37 0.96
CA LYS A 203 21.81 8.51 2.16
C LYS A 203 21.71 7.23 3.02
N HIS A 204 21.74 6.06 2.39
CA HIS A 204 21.46 4.78 3.06
C HIS A 204 22.56 3.72 2.85
N CYS A 205 23.67 4.08 2.20
CA CYS A 205 24.77 3.16 1.88
C CYS A 205 25.98 3.97 1.40
N ASN A 206 27.04 4.04 2.22
CA ASN A 206 28.31 4.64 1.82
C ASN A 206 29.22 3.58 1.20
N GLY A 207 30.05 3.97 0.23
CA GLY A 207 30.99 3.06 -0.43
C GLY A 207 30.28 1.90 -1.11
N LYS A 208 29.16 2.15 -1.79
CA LYS A 208 28.38 1.11 -2.48
C LYS A 208 29.23 0.46 -3.58
N ILE A 209 29.34 -0.86 -3.59
CA ILE A 209 30.06 -1.63 -4.62
C ILE A 209 29.12 -2.70 -5.15
N TYR A 210 28.86 -2.72 -6.46
CA TYR A 210 28.05 -3.76 -7.11
C TYR A 210 28.93 -4.95 -7.52
N LEU A 211 28.42 -6.17 -7.37
CA LEU A 211 29.17 -7.42 -7.52
C LEU A 211 28.65 -8.23 -8.71
N ALA A 212 29.56 -8.73 -9.54
CA ALA A 212 29.20 -9.40 -10.78
C ALA A 212 28.52 -10.76 -10.55
N GLU A 213 29.03 -11.52 -9.58
CA GLU A 213 28.55 -12.85 -9.21
C GLU A 213 27.10 -12.83 -8.68
N TYR A 214 26.65 -11.67 -8.20
CA TYR A 214 25.35 -11.47 -7.57
C TYR A 214 24.37 -10.65 -8.44
N SER A 215 24.72 -10.38 -9.71
CA SER A 215 23.95 -9.52 -10.62
C SER A 215 22.50 -9.94 -10.89
N ALA A 216 22.16 -11.21 -10.68
CA ALA A 216 20.79 -11.72 -10.79
C ALA A 216 19.86 -11.30 -9.62
N GLN A 217 20.41 -10.62 -8.63
CA GLN A 217 19.73 -10.25 -7.39
C GLN A 217 19.37 -8.77 -7.37
N PHE A 218 18.27 -8.43 -6.70
CA PHE A 218 17.91 -7.03 -6.48
C PHE A 218 18.89 -6.28 -5.55
N PHE A 219 19.70 -7.02 -4.78
CA PHE A 219 20.66 -6.49 -3.81
C PHE A 219 22.06 -7.04 -4.09
N ASP A 220 22.50 -6.84 -5.32
CA ASP A 220 23.80 -7.22 -5.87
C ASP A 220 24.97 -6.35 -5.37
N TYR A 221 24.89 -5.79 -4.16
CA TYR A 221 25.84 -4.80 -3.69
C TYR A 221 26.17 -4.92 -2.21
N VAL A 222 27.35 -4.42 -1.87
CA VAL A 222 27.82 -4.23 -0.49
C VAL A 222 28.00 -2.76 -0.15
N CYS A 223 27.84 -2.43 1.13
CA CYS A 223 27.96 -1.10 1.70
C CYS A 223 29.01 -1.12 2.81
N GLN A 224 29.76 -0.02 2.94
CA GLN A 224 30.68 0.21 4.06
C GLN A 224 31.66 -0.95 4.30
N VAL A 225 32.13 -1.60 3.23
CA VAL A 225 33.15 -2.67 3.34
C VAL A 225 34.57 -2.13 3.20
N THR A 226 34.73 -0.90 2.71
CA THR A 226 36.03 -0.27 2.49
C THR A 226 35.98 1.21 2.84
N PRO A 227 37.05 1.78 3.44
CA PRO A 227 37.15 3.21 3.67
C PRO A 227 37.17 3.98 2.34
N ARG A 228 36.86 5.27 2.41
CA ARG A 228 36.76 6.15 1.22
C ARG A 228 38.01 6.15 0.35
N SER A 229 39.19 6.21 0.98
CA SER A 229 40.48 6.24 0.28
C SER A 229 40.71 4.98 -0.57
N GLN A 230 40.35 3.81 -0.05
CA GLN A 230 40.45 2.55 -0.79
C GLN A 230 39.35 2.44 -1.86
N TRP A 231 38.12 2.87 -1.54
CA TRP A 231 37.02 2.83 -2.50
C TRP A 231 37.29 3.68 -3.75
N GLU A 232 37.92 4.85 -3.60
CA GLU A 232 38.29 5.74 -4.72
C GLU A 232 39.35 5.12 -5.65
N GLN A 233 40.10 4.12 -5.18
CA GLN A 233 41.10 3.38 -5.97
C GLN A 233 40.52 2.17 -6.71
N LEU A 234 39.31 1.73 -6.34
CA LEU A 234 38.67 0.57 -6.95
C LEU A 234 38.30 0.85 -8.40
N ARG A 235 38.43 -0.18 -9.24
CA ARG A 235 38.00 -0.15 -10.64
C ARG A 235 36.95 -1.24 -10.90
N PRO A 236 36.04 -1.04 -11.88
CA PRO A 236 35.24 -2.14 -12.40
C PRO A 236 36.12 -3.30 -12.86
N GLU A 237 35.57 -4.52 -12.82
CA GLU A 237 36.22 -5.80 -13.17
C GLU A 237 37.37 -6.23 -12.25
N GLN A 238 37.77 -5.37 -11.31
CA GLN A 238 38.75 -5.72 -10.28
C GLN A 238 38.14 -6.72 -9.29
N ARG A 239 38.94 -7.71 -8.88
CA ARG A 239 38.58 -8.65 -7.81
C ARG A 239 38.94 -8.08 -6.44
N ILE A 240 38.02 -8.20 -5.49
CA ILE A 240 38.19 -7.80 -4.10
C ILE A 240 37.89 -8.98 -3.17
N ARG A 241 38.52 -9.00 -2.00
CA ARG A 241 38.20 -9.95 -0.94
C ARG A 241 37.24 -9.29 0.04
N LEU A 242 36.09 -9.90 0.24
CA LEU A 242 35.14 -9.53 1.28
C LEU A 242 35.37 -10.39 2.51
N HIS A 243 35.32 -9.77 3.68
CA HIS A 243 35.41 -10.44 4.97
C HIS A 243 34.03 -10.45 5.63
N GLY A 244 33.67 -11.56 6.26
CA GLY A 244 32.31 -11.69 6.78
C GLY A 244 32.02 -13.05 7.38
N SER A 245 30.75 -13.43 7.33
CA SER A 245 30.27 -14.75 7.72
C SER A 245 29.52 -15.42 6.59
N ARG A 246 29.73 -16.72 6.43
CA ARG A 246 29.08 -17.56 5.41
C ARG A 246 28.21 -18.61 6.08
N SER A 247 26.99 -18.77 5.57
CA SER A 247 26.11 -19.90 5.86
C SER A 247 25.66 -20.55 4.55
N GLU A 248 24.88 -21.63 4.64
CA GLU A 248 24.30 -22.29 3.45
C GLU A 248 23.41 -21.35 2.61
N LEU A 249 22.83 -20.32 3.24
CA LEU A 249 21.99 -19.34 2.54
C LEU A 249 22.79 -18.32 1.75
N GLY A 250 24.02 -18.00 2.15
CA GLY A 250 24.77 -16.92 1.53
C GLY A 250 25.84 -16.31 2.43
N PHE A 251 26.29 -15.12 2.03
CA PHE A 251 27.41 -14.43 2.62
C PHE A 251 26.99 -13.06 3.19
N LEU A 252 27.33 -12.83 4.44
CA LEU A 252 27.15 -11.55 5.11
C LEU A 252 28.48 -10.80 5.14
N ALA A 253 28.58 -9.73 4.34
CA ALA A 253 29.77 -8.88 4.36
C ALA A 253 29.79 -8.00 5.63
N ARG A 254 30.95 -7.90 6.26
CA ARG A 254 31.21 -7.03 7.41
C ARG A 254 32.17 -5.91 7.03
N ASP A 255 32.06 -4.80 7.75
CA ASP A 255 33.05 -3.74 7.65
C ASP A 255 34.40 -4.27 8.15
N THR A 256 35.46 -3.97 7.40
CA THR A 256 36.83 -4.29 7.78
C THR A 256 37.46 -3.22 8.67
N SER A 257 36.76 -2.12 8.96
CA SER A 257 37.23 -1.09 9.90
C SER A 257 37.12 -1.58 11.35
N PHE A 258 38.10 -2.39 11.75
CA PHE A 258 38.54 -2.48 13.14
C PHE A 258 39.82 -1.65 13.31
#